data_AF-A0A9K3Q1D6-F1
#
_entry.id   AF-A0A9K3Q1D6-F1
#
_cell.length_a   1.000
_cell.length_b   1.000
_cell.length_c   1.000
_cell.angle_alpha   90.00
_cell.angle_beta   90.00
_cell.angle_gamma   90.00
#
_symmetry.space_group_name_H-M   'P 1'
#
loop_
_entity.id
_entity.type
_entity.pdbx_description
1 polymer ?
#
loop_
_entity_poly.entity_id
_entity_poly.type
_entity_poly.pdbx_seq_one_letter_code
_entity_poly.pdbx_strand_id
1 'polypeptide(L)'
;MPVEKPTAETATFCFLDFDLDNYRSKLARAAAFVAATDTRYGFSSSHLFRLGGAEVSHRVQESYEMDHEWADSTKPIVTRPPIVGNRIVVKLLWDQAPLACENFATLCANGSDGKPAPTGQSGKPLTYRNSSVHRVVPKFIVQGGDFVFGNGSGGESVFNGKKFKDERLGLLAKHNKRGILSMGNSGKNSNSSQFFFTFAACPQCDGKHVVFGHIVSGWDVLNAMEAMGSSSGDPTASITIIDCGVWKPGEVPGAGFWYDHPDPDSYAGISPTFVVRPRVAVVAPSSAVVQKFEAALDACAVLTPVVVDSASESTQSRVISLLNDFAVDVVVVAPTCRQELALPLDVDTFWEGRTVVVQAKPVDALRELRQQTWLKDQEWQLDGIWT
;
A
#
# COMPACT_ATOMS: atom_id res chain seq x y z
N MET A 1 -11.64 -20.44 -21.16
CA MET A 1 -12.95 -19.97 -20.64
C MET A 1 -12.84 -18.47 -20.45
N PRO A 2 -13.85 -17.66 -20.80
CA PRO A 2 -13.82 -16.25 -20.45
C PRO A 2 -13.82 -16.17 -18.92
N VAL A 3 -12.76 -15.60 -18.35
CA VAL A 3 -12.68 -15.34 -16.91
C VAL A 3 -13.77 -14.29 -16.63
N GLU A 4 -14.85 -14.69 -15.97
CA GLU A 4 -15.88 -13.75 -15.51
C GLU A 4 -15.20 -12.63 -14.71
N LYS A 5 -15.43 -11.38 -15.14
CA LYS A 5 -14.95 -10.22 -14.41
C LYS A 5 -15.67 -10.19 -13.05
N PRO A 6 -14.95 -9.96 -11.94
CA PRO A 6 -15.57 -9.89 -10.63
C PRO A 6 -16.52 -8.68 -10.62
N THR A 7 -17.81 -8.94 -10.42
CA THR A 7 -18.78 -7.90 -10.09
C THR A 7 -18.65 -7.54 -8.61
N ALA A 8 -19.07 -6.33 -8.21
CA ALA A 8 -19.04 -5.89 -6.81
C ALA A 8 -19.73 -6.90 -5.88
N GLU A 9 -20.80 -7.55 -6.35
CA GLU A 9 -21.57 -8.60 -5.65
C GLU A 9 -20.75 -9.85 -5.24
N THR A 10 -19.53 -10.02 -5.74
CA THR A 10 -18.65 -11.18 -5.43
C THR A 10 -17.29 -10.79 -4.82
N ALA A 11 -17.06 -9.50 -4.58
CA ALA A 11 -15.77 -8.99 -4.13
C ALA A 11 -15.50 -9.37 -2.67
N THR A 12 -14.70 -10.42 -2.43
CA THR A 12 -14.29 -10.79 -1.06
C THR A 12 -13.27 -9.80 -0.49
N PHE A 13 -12.42 -9.25 -1.35
CA PHE A 13 -11.38 -8.31 -0.97
C PHE A 13 -11.43 -7.05 -1.84
N CYS A 14 -11.06 -5.93 -1.24
CA CYS A 14 -10.84 -4.65 -1.94
C CYS A 14 -9.47 -4.10 -1.55
N PHE A 15 -8.91 -3.24 -2.38
CA PHE A 15 -7.70 -2.49 -2.06
C PHE A 15 -7.94 -0.99 -2.15
N LEU A 16 -7.17 -0.24 -1.37
CA LEU A 16 -7.03 1.20 -1.41
C LEU A 16 -5.53 1.53 -1.45
N ASP A 17 -5.09 2.27 -2.45
CA ASP A 17 -3.74 2.82 -2.54
C ASP A 17 -3.74 4.26 -2.09
N PHE A 18 -2.81 4.59 -1.20
CA PHE A 18 -2.72 5.89 -0.57
C PHE A 18 -1.42 6.60 -0.95
N ASP A 19 -1.53 7.86 -1.30
CA ASP A 19 -0.39 8.78 -1.31
C ASP A 19 -0.34 9.52 0.03
N LEU A 20 0.80 9.41 0.71
CA LEU A 20 1.05 10.02 2.01
C LEU A 20 1.94 11.24 1.81
N ASP A 21 1.48 12.40 2.28
CA ASP A 21 2.19 13.67 2.21
C ASP A 21 2.53 14.12 0.76
N ASN A 22 1.60 13.87 -0.17
CA ASN A 22 1.74 14.23 -1.59
C ASN A 22 3.06 13.73 -2.20
N TYR A 23 3.54 12.55 -1.77
CA TYR A 23 4.86 12.04 -2.11
C TYR A 23 5.05 11.92 -3.62
N ARG A 24 3.98 11.56 -4.36
CA ARG A 24 4.02 11.47 -5.83
C ARG A 24 4.47 12.78 -6.44
N SER A 25 3.80 13.87 -6.07
CA SER A 25 4.05 15.20 -6.64
C SER A 25 5.41 15.73 -6.23
N LYS A 26 5.87 15.44 -4.99
CA LYS A 26 7.21 15.82 -4.52
C LYS A 26 8.31 15.09 -5.29
N LEU A 27 8.14 13.79 -5.56
CA LEU A 27 9.13 13.00 -6.33
C LEU A 27 9.12 13.35 -7.82
N ALA A 28 7.93 13.54 -8.40
CA ALA A 28 7.79 14.00 -9.79
C ALA A 28 8.46 15.36 -10.02
N ARG A 29 8.32 16.28 -9.05
CA ARG A 29 8.99 17.57 -9.11
C ARG A 29 10.51 17.45 -9.04
N ALA A 30 11.06 16.59 -8.17
CA ALA A 30 12.49 16.30 -8.17
C ALA A 30 12.96 15.73 -9.52
N ALA A 31 12.19 14.81 -10.11
CA ALA A 31 12.52 14.22 -11.40
C ALA A 31 12.52 15.25 -12.53
N ALA A 32 11.51 16.13 -12.57
CA ALA A 32 11.43 17.21 -13.53
C ALA A 32 12.58 18.22 -13.37
N PHE A 33 12.92 18.57 -12.13
CA PHE A 33 14.06 19.45 -11.83
C PHE A 33 15.37 18.84 -12.33
N VAL A 34 15.65 17.58 -12.00
CA VAL A 34 16.86 16.87 -12.47
C VAL A 34 16.90 16.82 -13.99
N ALA A 35 15.79 16.47 -14.65
CA ALA A 35 15.74 16.38 -16.11
C ALA A 35 15.97 17.73 -16.81
N ALA A 36 15.54 18.84 -16.19
CA ALA A 36 15.70 20.17 -16.75
C ALA A 36 17.05 20.83 -16.44
N THR A 37 17.74 20.39 -15.38
CA THR A 37 18.90 21.10 -14.83
C THR A 37 20.16 20.22 -14.69
N ASP A 38 20.15 19.00 -15.23
CA ASP A 38 21.27 18.05 -15.19
C ASP A 38 22.60 18.67 -15.65
N THR A 39 22.61 19.33 -16.80
CA THR A 39 23.79 19.99 -17.37
C THR A 39 24.19 21.23 -16.56
N ARG A 40 23.23 21.95 -15.98
CA ARG A 40 23.43 23.16 -15.16
C ARG A 40 24.16 22.83 -13.86
N TYR A 41 23.75 21.75 -13.19
CA TYR A 41 24.30 21.34 -11.88
C TYR A 41 25.29 20.18 -11.96
N GLY A 42 25.57 19.68 -13.17
CA GLY A 42 26.49 18.57 -13.40
C GLY A 42 26.04 17.29 -12.69
N PHE A 43 24.76 16.94 -12.84
CA PHE A 43 24.25 15.65 -12.38
C PHE A 43 24.75 14.52 -13.30
N SER A 44 25.04 13.35 -12.72
CA SER A 44 25.51 12.18 -13.48
C SER A 44 24.48 11.62 -14.46
N SER A 45 23.21 12.01 -14.31
CA SER A 45 22.12 11.63 -15.22
C SER A 45 21.01 12.69 -15.24
N SER A 46 20.30 12.79 -16.35
CA SER A 46 19.03 13.52 -16.47
C SER A 46 17.84 12.77 -15.84
N HIS A 47 18.05 11.55 -15.34
CA HIS A 47 17.01 10.74 -14.72
C HIS A 47 17.29 10.59 -13.22
N LEU A 48 16.38 11.10 -12.37
CA LEU A 48 16.53 11.08 -10.91
C LEU A 48 16.92 9.70 -10.34
N PHE A 49 16.31 8.62 -10.83
CA PHE A 49 16.59 7.27 -10.33
C PHE A 49 17.90 6.65 -10.81
N ARG A 50 18.62 7.32 -11.72
CA ARG A 50 19.97 6.93 -12.12
C ARG A 50 21.04 7.68 -11.32
N LEU A 51 20.63 8.65 -10.50
CA LEU A 51 21.54 9.35 -9.60
C LEU A 51 21.88 8.48 -8.39
N GLY A 52 23.07 8.68 -7.81
CA GLY A 52 23.54 7.90 -6.67
C GLY A 52 24.26 8.75 -5.62
N GLY A 53 24.52 8.15 -4.45
CA GLY A 53 25.38 8.73 -3.41
C GLY A 53 25.00 10.15 -2.99
N ALA A 54 25.94 11.08 -3.12
CA ALA A 54 25.78 12.49 -2.75
C ALA A 54 24.64 13.19 -3.54
N GLU A 55 24.41 12.79 -4.78
CA GLU A 55 23.43 13.44 -5.66
C GLU A 55 22.01 13.27 -5.12
N VAL A 56 21.64 12.03 -4.82
CA VAL A 56 20.32 11.70 -4.26
C VAL A 56 20.20 12.11 -2.80
N SER A 57 21.29 12.06 -2.03
CA SER A 57 21.23 12.32 -0.59
C SER A 57 21.09 13.80 -0.23
N HIS A 58 21.70 14.72 -0.97
CA HIS A 58 21.62 16.16 -0.65
C HIS A 58 21.76 17.09 -1.85
N ARG A 59 22.63 16.79 -2.85
CA ARG A 59 22.92 17.79 -3.90
C ARG A 59 21.69 18.18 -4.72
N VAL A 60 20.78 17.26 -5.03
CA VAL A 60 19.54 17.59 -5.76
C VAL A 60 18.66 18.54 -4.93
N GLN A 61 18.55 18.29 -3.62
CA GLN A 61 17.79 19.15 -2.70
C GLN A 61 18.40 20.55 -2.61
N GLU A 62 19.71 20.64 -2.34
CA GLU A 62 20.44 21.90 -2.23
C GLU A 62 20.36 22.71 -3.54
N SER A 63 20.53 22.02 -4.69
CA SER A 63 20.43 22.66 -5.99
C SER A 63 19.03 23.19 -6.25
N TYR A 64 17.98 22.42 -5.88
CA TYR A 64 16.59 22.84 -6.02
C TYR A 64 16.26 24.08 -5.17
N GLU A 65 16.74 24.12 -3.92
CA GLU A 65 16.48 25.23 -2.99
C GLU A 65 17.21 26.52 -3.37
N MET A 66 18.33 26.41 -4.10
CA MET A 66 19.12 27.55 -4.57
C MET A 66 18.77 28.00 -6.00
N ASP A 67 18.02 27.20 -6.75
CA ASP A 67 17.70 27.50 -8.15
C ASP A 67 16.63 28.60 -8.26
N HIS A 68 16.99 29.71 -8.89
CA HIS A 68 16.10 30.87 -9.08
C HIS A 68 14.80 30.61 -9.87
N GLU A 69 14.76 29.59 -10.74
CA GLU A 69 13.58 29.23 -11.54
C GLU A 69 12.71 28.20 -10.81
N TRP A 70 13.31 27.35 -9.97
CA TRP A 70 12.65 26.17 -9.40
C TRP A 70 12.36 26.26 -7.90
N ALA A 71 13.15 27.03 -7.14
CA ALA A 71 13.03 27.13 -5.70
C ALA A 71 11.65 27.68 -5.31
N ASP A 72 10.87 26.86 -4.60
CA ASP A 72 9.55 27.23 -4.09
C ASP A 72 9.31 26.50 -2.77
N SER A 73 9.32 27.27 -1.67
CA SER A 73 9.12 26.75 -0.30
C SER A 73 7.76 26.07 -0.09
N THR A 74 6.76 26.38 -0.92
CA THR A 74 5.43 25.75 -0.88
C THR A 74 5.40 24.42 -1.64
N LYS A 75 6.47 24.11 -2.36
CA LYS A 75 6.59 22.97 -3.26
C LYS A 75 7.86 22.15 -2.96
N PRO A 76 7.96 21.56 -1.75
CA PRO A 76 9.12 20.74 -1.39
C PRO A 76 9.27 19.54 -2.33
N ILE A 77 10.49 19.04 -2.47
CA ILE A 77 10.78 17.84 -3.26
C ILE A 77 11.21 16.69 -2.34
N VAL A 78 11.16 15.47 -2.88
CA VAL A 78 11.80 14.29 -2.28
C VAL A 78 12.57 13.59 -3.39
N THR A 79 13.75 13.03 -3.07
CA THR A 79 14.67 12.47 -4.07
C THR A 79 14.71 10.95 -4.06
N ARG A 80 14.12 10.33 -3.04
CA ARG A 80 14.08 8.88 -2.86
C ARG A 80 12.65 8.37 -3.03
N PRO A 81 12.46 7.11 -3.44
CA PRO A 81 11.16 6.45 -3.34
C PRO A 81 10.73 6.27 -1.88
N PRO A 82 9.41 6.19 -1.60
CA PRO A 82 8.93 5.95 -0.25
C PRO A 82 9.41 4.59 0.26
N ILE A 83 9.68 4.51 1.57
CA ILE A 83 10.09 3.28 2.25
C ILE A 83 8.87 2.47 2.70
N VAL A 84 7.76 3.15 2.96
CA VAL A 84 6.46 2.55 3.32
C VAL A 84 5.73 2.18 2.03
N GLY A 85 4.96 1.10 2.06
CA GLY A 85 4.01 0.79 1.00
C GLY A 85 2.95 1.89 0.84
N ASN A 86 2.06 1.70 -0.12
CA ASN A 86 0.91 2.58 -0.37
C ASN A 86 -0.43 1.85 -0.22
N ARG A 87 -0.43 0.52 -0.31
CA ARG A 87 -1.65 -0.28 -0.41
C ARG A 87 -2.14 -0.82 0.92
N ILE A 88 -3.43 -0.64 1.20
CA ILE A 88 -4.19 -1.40 2.19
C ILE A 88 -5.13 -2.36 1.47
N VAL A 89 -5.12 -3.64 1.86
CA VAL A 89 -6.11 -4.63 1.40
C VAL A 89 -7.06 -4.95 2.55
N VAL A 90 -8.35 -4.95 2.25
CA VAL A 90 -9.42 -5.22 3.21
C VAL A 90 -10.19 -6.46 2.78
N LYS A 91 -10.61 -7.27 3.76
CA LYS A 91 -11.61 -8.32 3.58
C LYS A 91 -12.98 -7.80 4.00
N LEU A 92 -13.98 -8.00 3.14
CA LEU A 92 -15.36 -7.60 3.38
C LEU A 92 -16.15 -8.73 4.06
N LEU A 93 -17.09 -8.37 4.94
CA LEU A 93 -17.93 -9.28 5.74
C LEU A 93 -19.37 -9.26 5.23
N TRP A 94 -19.57 -9.81 4.03
CA TRP A 94 -20.87 -9.85 3.33
C TRP A 94 -21.98 -10.57 4.11
N ASP A 95 -21.62 -11.51 4.96
CA ASP A 95 -22.52 -12.22 5.85
C ASP A 95 -23.07 -11.33 6.98
N GLN A 96 -22.36 -10.25 7.33
CA GLN A 96 -22.72 -9.35 8.43
C GLN A 96 -23.34 -8.04 7.96
N ALA A 97 -22.84 -7.49 6.85
CA ALA A 97 -23.22 -6.17 6.37
C ALA A 97 -23.21 -6.07 4.84
N PRO A 98 -24.09 -6.80 4.13
CA PRO A 98 -24.11 -6.85 2.67
C PRO A 98 -24.34 -5.49 2.00
N LEU A 99 -25.17 -4.59 2.56
CA LEU A 99 -25.36 -3.25 1.98
C LEU A 99 -24.11 -2.39 2.10
N ALA A 100 -23.42 -2.44 3.26
CA ALA A 100 -22.17 -1.73 3.45
C ALA A 100 -21.06 -2.29 2.53
N CYS A 101 -20.98 -3.61 2.40
CA CYS A 101 -20.03 -4.29 1.51
C CYS A 101 -20.27 -3.92 0.04
N GLU A 102 -21.52 -4.01 -0.43
CA GLU A 102 -21.91 -3.64 -1.80
C GLU A 102 -21.55 -2.18 -2.11
N ASN A 103 -21.88 -1.28 -1.19
CA ASN A 103 -21.57 0.14 -1.35
C ASN A 103 -20.06 0.40 -1.42
N PHE A 104 -19.29 -0.16 -0.49
CA PHE A 104 -17.84 0.04 -0.45
C PHE A 104 -17.14 -0.61 -1.65
N ALA A 105 -17.50 -1.85 -2.00
CA ALA A 105 -16.91 -2.57 -3.13
C ALA A 105 -17.21 -1.88 -4.46
N THR A 106 -18.44 -1.39 -4.66
CA THR A 106 -18.81 -0.65 -5.87
C THR A 106 -18.06 0.68 -5.97
N LEU A 107 -17.92 1.44 -4.87
CA LEU A 107 -17.12 2.67 -4.85
C LEU A 107 -15.62 2.40 -5.11
N CYS A 108 -15.10 1.25 -4.69
CA CYS A 108 -13.74 0.83 -5.04
C CYS A 108 -13.63 0.47 -6.53
N ALA A 109 -14.59 -0.31 -7.07
CA ALA A 109 -14.55 -0.83 -8.43
C ALA A 109 -14.79 0.23 -9.51
N ASN A 110 -15.61 1.23 -9.22
CA ASN A 110 -15.91 2.31 -10.16
C ASN A 110 -14.65 3.10 -10.50
N GLY A 111 -14.41 3.33 -11.79
CA GLY A 111 -13.19 4.01 -12.26
C GLY A 111 -12.03 3.06 -12.58
N SER A 112 -12.17 1.76 -12.29
CA SER A 112 -11.17 0.74 -12.62
C SER A 112 -11.13 0.45 -14.14
N ASP A 113 -10.04 -0.18 -14.62
CA ASP A 113 -9.85 -0.61 -16.02
C ASP A 113 -9.94 0.52 -17.08
N GLY A 114 -9.59 1.75 -16.71
CA GLY A 114 -9.58 2.89 -17.64
C GLY A 114 -10.98 3.39 -18.04
N LYS A 115 -12.04 2.94 -17.35
CA LYS A 115 -13.40 3.45 -17.55
C LYS A 115 -13.68 4.58 -16.58
N PRO A 116 -14.37 5.66 -16.99
CA PRO A 116 -14.78 6.70 -16.05
C PRO A 116 -15.78 6.13 -15.03
N ALA A 117 -15.66 6.54 -13.77
CA ALA A 117 -16.66 6.23 -12.76
C ALA A 117 -18.00 6.91 -13.11
N PRO A 118 -19.15 6.28 -12.82
CA PRO A 118 -20.45 6.91 -13.02
C PRO A 118 -20.59 8.19 -12.19
N THR A 119 -21.27 9.19 -12.73
CA THR A 119 -21.60 10.40 -11.98
C THR A 119 -22.77 10.14 -11.03
N GLY A 120 -22.59 10.48 -9.75
CA GLY A 120 -23.63 10.35 -8.73
C GLY A 120 -24.57 11.56 -8.66
N GLN A 121 -25.47 11.55 -7.68
CA GLN A 121 -26.46 12.62 -7.51
C GLN A 121 -25.83 13.94 -7.06
N SER A 122 -24.67 13.86 -6.42
CA SER A 122 -23.85 15.02 -6.06
C SER A 122 -23.20 15.72 -7.26
N GLY A 123 -23.27 15.13 -8.46
CA GLY A 123 -22.54 15.59 -9.64
C GLY A 123 -21.05 15.21 -9.63
N LYS A 124 -20.61 14.43 -8.63
CA LYS A 124 -19.23 13.92 -8.52
C LYS A 124 -19.14 12.46 -9.00
N PRO A 125 -17.97 11.98 -9.44
CA PRO A 125 -17.77 10.57 -9.74
C PRO A 125 -17.96 9.69 -8.50
N LEU A 126 -18.70 8.58 -8.63
CA LEU A 126 -18.94 7.60 -7.57
C LEU A 126 -17.74 6.67 -7.38
N THR A 127 -16.64 7.18 -6.85
CA THR A 127 -15.42 6.39 -6.59
C THR A 127 -14.66 6.91 -5.38
N TYR A 128 -13.89 6.03 -4.73
CA TYR A 128 -12.92 6.47 -3.72
C TYR A 128 -11.61 7.00 -4.32
N ARG A 129 -11.35 6.75 -5.61
CA ARG A 129 -10.18 7.31 -6.29
C ARG A 129 -10.19 8.84 -6.19
N ASN A 130 -9.06 9.40 -5.83
CA ASN A 130 -8.82 10.82 -5.53
C ASN A 130 -9.59 11.38 -4.32
N SER A 131 -10.18 10.54 -3.46
CA SER A 131 -10.80 10.98 -2.21
C SER A 131 -9.75 11.15 -1.10
N SER A 132 -9.84 12.24 -0.34
CA SER A 132 -8.96 12.51 0.80
C SER A 132 -9.42 11.83 2.09
N VAL A 133 -8.45 11.45 2.91
CA VAL A 133 -8.65 11.20 4.34
C VAL A 133 -8.73 12.56 5.03
N HIS A 134 -9.88 12.85 5.62
CA HIS A 134 -10.17 14.15 6.21
C HIS A 134 -10.06 14.13 7.73
N ARG A 135 -9.91 12.96 8.35
CA ARG A 135 -9.80 12.85 9.80
C ARG A 135 -8.90 11.69 10.25
N VAL A 136 -7.90 11.99 11.08
CA VAL A 136 -6.97 11.03 11.68
C VAL A 136 -6.79 11.36 13.16
N VAL A 137 -7.30 10.50 14.04
CA VAL A 137 -7.15 10.63 15.49
C VAL A 137 -6.29 9.46 15.99
N PRO A 138 -5.03 9.70 16.40
CA PRO A 138 -4.14 8.64 16.87
C PRO A 138 -4.76 7.82 18.00
N LYS A 139 -4.48 6.51 18.02
CA LYS A 139 -5.05 5.53 18.96
C LYS A 139 -6.58 5.39 18.89
N PHE A 140 -7.23 5.99 17.89
CA PHE A 140 -8.65 5.89 17.67
C PHE A 140 -8.95 5.42 16.24
N ILE A 141 -9.03 6.33 15.27
CA ILE A 141 -9.44 6.02 13.90
C ILE A 141 -8.74 6.89 12.85
N VAL A 142 -8.67 6.37 11.63
CA VAL A 142 -8.51 7.14 10.39
C VAL A 142 -9.79 7.04 9.57
N GLN A 143 -10.33 8.17 9.14
CA GLN A 143 -11.63 8.30 8.49
C GLN A 143 -11.50 9.03 7.15
N GLY A 144 -12.12 8.46 6.12
CA GLY A 144 -12.12 8.95 4.75
C GLY A 144 -13.43 8.65 4.04
N GLY A 145 -13.42 8.70 2.70
CA GLY A 145 -14.56 8.33 1.87
C GLY A 145 -15.58 9.43 1.62
N ASP A 146 -15.28 10.69 1.99
CA ASP A 146 -16.02 11.86 1.51
C ASP A 146 -15.41 12.31 0.17
N PHE A 147 -15.82 11.69 -0.92
CA PHE A 147 -15.40 12.08 -2.28
C PHE A 147 -16.18 13.29 -2.83
N VAL A 148 -17.14 13.83 -2.07
CA VAL A 148 -17.98 14.94 -2.53
C VAL A 148 -17.35 16.28 -2.15
N PHE A 149 -17.00 16.45 -0.87
CA PHE A 149 -16.40 17.67 -0.32
C PHE A 149 -15.01 17.48 0.26
N GLY A 150 -14.58 16.24 0.55
CA GLY A 150 -13.25 15.95 1.07
C GLY A 150 -12.99 16.44 2.50
N ASN A 151 -14.03 16.83 3.25
CA ASN A 151 -13.89 17.44 4.59
C ASN A 151 -14.76 16.78 5.67
N GLY A 152 -15.45 15.69 5.32
CA GLY A 152 -16.29 14.91 6.23
C GLY A 152 -17.74 15.39 6.30
N SER A 153 -18.11 16.47 5.62
CA SER A 153 -19.50 16.94 5.53
C SER A 153 -20.31 16.29 4.40
N GLY A 154 -19.64 15.57 3.49
CA GLY A 154 -20.24 15.02 2.29
C GLY A 154 -20.26 13.49 2.23
N GLY A 155 -20.17 13.00 0.99
CA GLY A 155 -20.28 11.60 0.64
C GLY A 155 -21.70 11.21 0.22
N GLU A 156 -21.79 10.25 -0.71
CA GLU A 156 -23.06 9.72 -1.18
C GLU A 156 -22.93 8.21 -1.42
N SER A 157 -24.00 7.46 -1.20
CA SER A 157 -23.98 6.02 -1.46
C SER A 157 -24.21 5.71 -2.94
N VAL A 158 -23.88 4.48 -3.34
CA VAL A 158 -24.18 3.94 -4.68
C VAL A 158 -25.69 3.72 -4.90
N PHE A 159 -26.50 3.78 -3.83
CA PHE A 159 -27.95 3.56 -3.87
C PHE A 159 -28.71 4.83 -4.25
N ASN A 160 -28.41 5.38 -5.44
CA ASN A 160 -28.96 6.64 -5.94
C ASN A 160 -28.70 7.81 -4.97
N GLY A 161 -27.51 7.85 -4.35
CA GLY A 161 -27.10 8.89 -3.40
C GLY A 161 -27.83 8.87 -2.05
N LYS A 162 -28.79 7.95 -1.84
CA LYS A 162 -29.57 7.89 -0.61
C LYS A 162 -28.77 7.27 0.53
N LYS A 163 -28.93 7.83 1.73
CA LYS A 163 -28.40 7.17 2.94
C LYS A 163 -29.09 5.81 3.15
N PHE A 164 -28.35 4.84 3.69
CA PHE A 164 -28.88 3.50 3.93
C PHE A 164 -28.82 3.09 5.41
N LYS A 165 -29.68 2.11 5.74
CA LYS A 165 -29.93 1.64 7.11
C LYS A 165 -28.72 0.92 7.72
N ASP A 166 -28.66 0.90 9.04
CA ASP A 166 -27.67 0.10 9.76
C ASP A 166 -28.02 -1.39 9.69
N GLU A 167 -27.02 -2.23 9.47
CA GLU A 167 -27.19 -3.67 9.38
C GLU A 167 -26.93 -4.32 10.73
N ARG A 168 -27.91 -5.11 11.22
CA ARG A 168 -27.94 -5.59 12.60
C ARG A 168 -26.70 -6.39 12.99
N LEU A 169 -26.25 -7.30 12.13
CA LEU A 169 -25.08 -8.14 12.44
C LEU A 169 -23.80 -7.30 12.50
N GLY A 170 -23.60 -6.38 11.56
CA GLY A 170 -22.49 -5.42 11.63
C GLY A 170 -22.52 -4.47 12.84
N LEU A 171 -23.69 -4.12 13.38
CA LEU A 171 -23.80 -3.37 14.64
C LEU A 171 -23.46 -4.20 15.90
N LEU A 172 -23.68 -5.52 15.84
CA LEU A 172 -23.35 -6.43 16.94
C LEU A 172 -21.86 -6.76 16.98
N ALA A 173 -21.19 -6.69 15.83
CA ALA A 173 -19.74 -6.81 15.75
C ALA A 173 -19.04 -5.70 16.56
N LYS A 174 -17.89 -6.06 17.12
CA LYS A 174 -17.17 -5.26 18.10
C LYS A 174 -15.97 -4.57 17.49
N HIS A 175 -15.77 -3.30 17.84
CA HIS A 175 -14.57 -2.55 17.47
C HIS A 175 -13.43 -2.88 18.45
N ASN A 176 -13.03 -4.15 18.56
CA ASN A 176 -12.16 -4.63 19.63
C ASN A 176 -10.67 -4.73 19.28
N LYS A 177 -10.27 -4.38 18.05
CA LYS A 177 -8.88 -4.47 17.59
C LYS A 177 -8.56 -3.39 16.56
N ARG A 178 -7.27 -3.25 16.26
CA ARG A 178 -6.73 -2.43 15.15
C ARG A 178 -7.15 -3.02 13.80
N GLY A 179 -7.34 -2.16 12.82
CA GLY A 179 -7.63 -2.51 11.44
C GLY A 179 -9.06 -2.96 11.16
N ILE A 180 -10.03 -2.66 12.04
CA ILE A 180 -11.44 -2.89 11.75
C ILE A 180 -11.92 -1.83 10.77
N LEU A 181 -12.62 -2.24 9.72
CA LEU A 181 -13.27 -1.38 8.74
C LEU A 181 -14.76 -1.23 9.11
N SER A 182 -15.21 0.03 9.26
CA SER A 182 -16.56 0.33 9.74
C SER A 182 -17.11 1.61 9.10
N MET A 183 -18.44 1.72 9.02
CA MET A 183 -19.11 2.83 8.35
C MET A 183 -19.03 4.13 9.17
N GLY A 184 -18.62 5.21 8.52
CA GLY A 184 -18.81 6.58 9.02
C GLY A 184 -20.25 7.01 8.80
N ASN A 185 -20.91 7.48 9.86
CA ASN A 185 -22.30 7.94 9.78
C ASN A 185 -22.53 9.19 10.66
N SER A 186 -23.64 9.88 10.42
CA SER A 186 -24.08 11.05 11.19
C SER A 186 -25.18 10.70 12.19
N GLY A 187 -25.24 9.45 12.65
CA GLY A 187 -26.31 8.90 13.47
C GLY A 187 -26.98 7.67 12.83
N LYS A 188 -28.01 7.16 13.52
CA LYS A 188 -28.69 5.91 13.16
C LYS A 188 -29.23 5.95 11.72
N ASN A 189 -29.01 4.86 10.98
CA ASN A 189 -29.49 4.65 9.61
C ASN A 189 -29.09 5.75 8.62
N SER A 190 -27.88 6.30 8.77
CA SER A 190 -27.41 7.44 7.97
C SER A 190 -26.13 7.16 7.19
N ASN A 191 -25.84 5.88 6.92
CA ASN A 191 -24.64 5.46 6.19
C ASN A 191 -24.65 5.99 4.75
N SER A 192 -23.51 6.48 4.27
CA SER A 192 -23.29 6.95 2.90
C SER A 192 -22.02 6.31 2.32
N SER A 193 -20.98 7.08 2.02
CA SER A 193 -19.69 6.59 1.51
C SER A 193 -18.56 6.64 2.52
N GLN A 194 -18.70 7.40 3.61
CA GLN A 194 -17.63 7.55 4.57
C GLN A 194 -17.37 6.25 5.33
N PHE A 195 -16.11 5.96 5.59
CA PHE A 195 -15.66 4.79 6.34
C PHE A 195 -14.47 5.16 7.22
N PHE A 196 -14.16 4.31 8.19
CA PHE A 196 -12.95 4.44 8.98
C PHE A 196 -12.26 3.10 9.25
N PHE A 197 -10.95 3.16 9.46
CA PHE A 197 -10.16 2.09 10.06
C PHE A 197 -9.85 2.41 11.51
N THR A 198 -9.87 1.40 12.37
CA THR A 198 -9.45 1.56 13.77
C THR A 198 -7.94 1.46 13.93
N PHE A 199 -7.36 2.33 14.75
CA PHE A 199 -5.98 2.21 15.20
C PHE A 199 -5.84 1.38 16.49
N ALA A 200 -6.91 1.31 17.29
CA ALA A 200 -6.98 0.51 18.51
C ALA A 200 -8.41 0.02 18.75
N ALA A 201 -8.65 -0.65 19.88
CA ALA A 201 -10.03 -0.95 20.30
C ALA A 201 -10.82 0.35 20.53
N CYS A 202 -12.02 0.42 19.98
CA CYS A 202 -12.90 1.59 19.97
C CYS A 202 -14.31 1.24 20.50
N PRO A 203 -14.46 0.80 21.77
CA PRO A 203 -15.76 0.39 22.32
C PRO A 203 -16.83 1.48 22.26
N GLN A 204 -16.45 2.76 22.20
CA GLN A 204 -17.34 3.90 22.00
C GLN A 204 -18.11 3.87 20.66
N CYS A 205 -17.62 3.11 19.67
CA CYS A 205 -18.24 2.93 18.35
C CYS A 205 -19.21 1.74 18.31
N ASP A 206 -19.18 0.84 19.29
CA ASP A 206 -20.02 -0.36 19.32
C ASP A 206 -21.51 -0.03 19.31
N GLY A 207 -22.29 -0.76 18.50
CA GLY A 207 -23.73 -0.56 18.37
C GLY A 207 -24.14 0.76 17.68
N LYS A 208 -23.18 1.57 17.22
CA LYS A 208 -23.41 2.85 16.53
C LYS A 208 -22.90 2.88 15.09
N HIS A 209 -21.82 2.16 14.81
CA HIS A 209 -21.21 2.08 13.49
C HIS A 209 -21.21 0.62 13.01
N VAL A 210 -21.58 0.43 11.75
CA VAL A 210 -21.68 -0.90 11.14
C VAL A 210 -20.28 -1.38 10.77
N VAL A 211 -19.77 -2.40 11.46
CA VAL A 211 -18.56 -3.10 11.04
C VAL A 211 -18.89 -3.93 9.81
N PHE A 212 -18.07 -3.80 8.76
CA PHE A 212 -18.30 -4.50 7.49
C PHE A 212 -17.03 -5.08 6.88
N GLY A 213 -15.89 -4.97 7.56
CA GLY A 213 -14.64 -5.54 7.07
C GLY A 213 -13.49 -5.43 8.07
N HIS A 214 -12.32 -5.86 7.63
CA HIS A 214 -11.05 -5.61 8.32
C HIS A 214 -9.88 -5.62 7.35
N ILE A 215 -8.81 -4.92 7.74
CA ILE A 215 -7.53 -4.93 7.06
C ILE A 215 -6.94 -6.34 7.13
N VAL A 216 -6.49 -6.82 5.99
CA VAL A 216 -5.73 -8.06 5.85
C VAL A 216 -4.32 -7.81 5.33
N SER A 217 -4.00 -6.64 4.77
CA SER A 217 -2.64 -6.26 4.31
C SER A 217 -2.45 -4.74 4.37
N GLY A 218 -1.20 -4.26 4.43
CA GLY A 218 -0.88 -2.82 4.43
C GLY A 218 -0.81 -2.18 5.82
N TRP A 219 -0.39 -2.96 6.83
CA TRP A 219 -0.28 -2.48 8.21
C TRP A 219 0.74 -1.35 8.38
N ASP A 220 1.81 -1.34 7.59
CA ASP A 220 2.80 -0.28 7.53
C ASP A 220 2.20 1.04 7.05
N VAL A 221 1.33 1.00 6.04
CA VAL A 221 0.55 2.16 5.55
C VAL A 221 -0.34 2.70 6.68
N LEU A 222 -1.07 1.82 7.36
CA LEU A 222 -1.93 2.20 8.49
C LEU A 222 -1.12 2.85 9.63
N ASN A 223 0.07 2.32 9.93
CA ASN A 223 0.97 2.90 10.94
C ASN A 223 1.48 4.28 10.53
N ALA A 224 1.84 4.46 9.26
CA ALA A 224 2.27 5.75 8.74
C ALA A 224 1.14 6.79 8.79
N MET A 225 -0.09 6.42 8.43
CA MET A 225 -1.25 7.29 8.56
C MET A 225 -1.49 7.73 10.00
N GLU A 226 -1.37 6.83 10.98
CA GLU A 226 -1.57 7.18 12.39
C GLU A 226 -0.57 8.25 12.87
N ALA A 227 0.68 8.17 12.41
CA ALA A 227 1.73 9.14 12.73
C ALA A 227 1.44 10.53 12.13
N MET A 228 0.57 10.62 11.13
CA MET A 228 0.10 11.86 10.51
C MET A 228 -1.18 12.41 11.17
N GLY A 229 -1.61 11.86 12.30
CA GLY A 229 -2.80 12.29 13.01
C GLY A 229 -2.56 13.38 14.05
N SER A 230 -3.66 14.01 14.48
CA SER A 230 -3.65 15.02 15.53
C SER A 230 -4.79 14.82 16.52
N SER A 231 -4.76 15.55 17.64
CA SER A 231 -5.85 15.51 18.62
C SER A 231 -7.13 16.20 18.16
N SER A 232 -7.05 17.19 17.25
CA SER A 232 -8.25 17.78 16.62
C SER A 232 -8.88 16.84 15.60
N GLY A 233 -8.10 15.86 15.11
CA GLY A 233 -8.47 14.95 14.05
C GLY A 233 -8.00 15.43 12.68
N ASP A 234 -7.50 16.65 12.54
CA ASP A 234 -6.98 17.10 11.25
C ASP A 234 -5.65 16.38 10.94
N PRO A 235 -5.46 15.84 9.72
CA PRO A 235 -4.18 15.27 9.32
C PRO A 235 -3.08 16.34 9.31
N THR A 236 -1.87 15.99 9.76
CA THR A 236 -0.71 16.91 9.75
C THR A 236 -0.11 17.07 8.34
N ALA A 237 -0.47 16.18 7.42
CA ALA A 237 -0.10 16.21 6.02
C ALA A 237 -1.17 15.50 5.17
N SER A 238 -1.17 15.76 3.86
CA SER A 238 -2.17 15.22 2.92
C SER A 238 -2.16 13.69 2.89
N ILE A 239 -3.33 13.05 2.89
CA ILE A 239 -3.47 11.61 2.71
C ILE A 239 -4.61 11.40 1.71
N THR A 240 -4.30 10.85 0.54
CA THR A 240 -5.26 10.73 -0.57
C THR A 240 -5.29 9.31 -1.09
N ILE A 241 -6.48 8.79 -1.36
CA ILE A 241 -6.66 7.51 -2.06
C ILE A 241 -6.37 7.76 -3.53
N ILE A 242 -5.24 7.27 -4.05
CA ILE A 242 -4.83 7.47 -5.44
C ILE A 242 -5.35 6.39 -6.36
N ASP A 243 -5.63 5.20 -5.82
CA ASP A 243 -6.29 4.12 -6.54
C ASP A 243 -7.09 3.23 -5.59
N CYS A 244 -8.06 2.52 -6.14
CA CYS A 244 -8.88 1.56 -5.41
C CYS A 244 -9.49 0.55 -6.37
N GLY A 245 -9.86 -0.62 -5.86
CA GLY A 245 -10.47 -1.64 -6.68
C GLY A 245 -10.84 -2.91 -5.93
N VAL A 246 -11.44 -3.85 -6.65
CA VAL A 246 -11.64 -5.22 -6.17
C VAL A 246 -10.31 -5.96 -6.25
N TRP A 247 -9.99 -6.70 -5.20
CA TRP A 247 -8.78 -7.48 -5.09
C TRP A 247 -9.09 -8.97 -5.22
N LYS A 248 -8.33 -9.68 -6.06
CA LYS A 248 -8.41 -11.14 -6.19
C LYS A 248 -7.11 -11.77 -5.68
N PRO A 249 -7.18 -12.66 -4.67
CA PRO A 249 -6.00 -13.37 -4.20
C PRO A 249 -5.30 -14.14 -5.32
N GLY A 250 -4.03 -13.82 -5.56
CA GLY A 250 -3.21 -14.46 -6.59
C GLY A 250 -3.24 -13.76 -7.95
N GLU A 251 -4.07 -12.74 -8.14
CA GLU A 251 -3.81 -11.76 -9.20
C GLU A 251 -2.69 -10.83 -8.69
N VAL A 252 -1.70 -10.58 -9.55
CA VAL A 252 -0.86 -9.38 -9.37
C VAL A 252 -1.86 -8.24 -9.52
N PRO A 253 -1.79 -7.17 -8.71
CA PRO A 253 -2.63 -6.04 -9.03
C PRO A 253 -2.45 -5.69 -10.49
N GLY A 254 -3.55 -5.67 -11.26
CA GLY A 254 -3.50 -5.15 -12.61
C GLY A 254 -2.78 -3.80 -12.55
N ALA A 255 -1.63 -3.71 -13.23
CA ALA A 255 -0.74 -2.55 -13.19
C ALA A 255 -0.31 -2.11 -11.78
N GLY A 256 0.03 -3.06 -10.89
CA GLY A 256 0.60 -2.83 -9.55
C GLY A 256 2.02 -2.28 -9.55
N PHE A 257 2.33 -1.37 -10.45
CA PHE A 257 3.53 -0.56 -10.52
C PHE A 257 3.08 0.76 -11.12
N TRP A 258 3.70 1.86 -10.69
CA TRP A 258 3.21 3.17 -11.07
C TRP A 258 3.28 3.37 -12.58
N TYR A 259 2.14 3.22 -13.21
CA TYR A 259 1.82 3.84 -14.48
C TYR A 259 0.65 4.76 -14.20
N ASP A 260 0.95 5.95 -13.66
CA ASP A 260 0.08 7.05 -14.03
C ASP A 260 0.28 7.22 -15.54
N HIS A 261 -0.80 7.09 -16.30
CA HIS A 261 -0.95 7.97 -17.44
C HIS A 261 -0.57 9.37 -16.95
N PRO A 262 0.44 10.02 -17.54
CA PRO A 262 0.92 11.30 -17.03
C PRO A 262 -0.28 12.21 -16.85
N ASP A 263 -0.53 12.58 -15.59
CA ASP A 263 -1.47 13.65 -15.29
C ASP A 263 -0.99 14.85 -16.11
N PRO A 264 -1.80 15.36 -17.06
CA PRO A 264 -1.41 16.49 -17.90
C PRO A 264 -0.99 17.71 -17.08
N ASP A 265 -1.50 17.83 -15.85
CA ASP A 265 -1.24 18.93 -14.93
C ASP A 265 0.01 18.71 -14.04
N SER A 266 0.68 17.55 -14.15
CA SER A 266 1.94 17.26 -13.46
C SER A 266 3.15 17.90 -14.15
N TYR A 267 4.22 18.19 -13.38
CA TYR A 267 5.42 18.87 -13.89
C TYR A 267 6.02 18.14 -15.11
N ALA A 268 5.95 18.79 -16.28
CA ALA A 268 6.56 18.40 -17.55
C ALA A 268 6.13 17.03 -18.13
N GLY A 269 5.03 16.42 -17.66
CA GLY A 269 4.61 15.09 -18.12
C GLY A 269 5.59 13.96 -17.76
N ILE A 270 6.54 14.22 -16.85
CA ILE A 270 7.51 13.24 -16.35
C ILE A 270 6.91 12.58 -15.12
N SER A 271 6.23 11.45 -15.32
CA SER A 271 5.78 10.58 -14.23
C SER A 271 6.91 9.61 -13.87
N PRO A 272 7.47 9.67 -12.64
CA PRO A 272 8.40 8.66 -12.19
C PRO A 272 7.72 7.29 -12.20
N THR A 273 8.41 6.23 -12.64
CA THR A 273 7.97 4.84 -12.40
C THR A 273 8.38 4.50 -10.98
N PHE A 274 7.43 4.45 -10.06
CA PHE A 274 7.68 3.96 -8.72
C PHE A 274 7.36 2.47 -8.66
N VAL A 275 8.26 1.75 -8.00
CA VAL A 275 8.21 0.30 -7.85
C VAL A 275 7.67 0.02 -6.47
N VAL A 276 6.60 -0.78 -6.36
CA VAL A 276 6.21 -1.36 -5.07
C VAL A 276 7.37 -2.25 -4.64
N ARG A 277 8.04 -1.86 -3.56
CA ARG A 277 9.09 -2.67 -2.95
C ARG A 277 8.43 -3.96 -2.45
N PRO A 278 8.80 -5.15 -2.95
CA PRO A 278 8.29 -6.40 -2.38
C PRO A 278 8.53 -6.43 -0.88
N ARG A 279 7.53 -6.85 -0.11
CA ARG A 279 7.68 -7.10 1.32
C ARG A 279 8.28 -8.48 1.47
N VAL A 280 9.52 -8.54 1.89
CA VAL A 280 10.29 -9.78 1.94
C VAL A 280 10.53 -10.17 3.40
N ALA A 281 9.98 -11.31 3.82
CA ALA A 281 10.42 -11.93 5.06
C ALA A 281 11.80 -12.57 4.83
N VAL A 282 12.78 -12.23 5.67
CA VAL A 282 14.12 -12.85 5.63
C VAL A 282 14.26 -13.76 6.83
N VAL A 283 14.20 -15.07 6.59
CA VAL A 283 14.39 -16.10 7.62
C VAL A 283 15.87 -16.44 7.69
N ALA A 284 16.52 -16.09 8.80
CA ALA A 284 17.98 -16.14 8.93
C ALA A 284 18.42 -16.63 10.31
N PRO A 285 19.63 -17.24 10.42
CA PRO A 285 20.10 -17.81 11.68
C PRO A 285 20.59 -16.75 12.69
N SER A 286 20.81 -15.51 12.23
CA SER A 286 21.25 -14.40 13.09
C SER A 286 20.96 -13.05 12.44
N SER A 287 20.90 -11.99 13.27
CA SER A 287 20.74 -10.61 12.80
C SER A 287 21.86 -10.15 11.85
N ALA A 288 23.07 -10.69 11.99
CA ALA A 288 24.18 -10.39 11.08
C ALA A 288 23.92 -10.88 9.65
N VAL A 289 23.22 -12.01 9.49
CA VAL A 289 22.82 -12.51 8.17
C VAL A 289 21.67 -11.68 7.60
N VAL A 290 20.71 -11.28 8.44
CA VAL A 290 19.66 -10.33 8.05
C VAL A 290 20.26 -9.04 7.50
N GLN A 291 21.25 -8.45 8.17
CA GLN A 291 21.92 -7.22 7.73
C GLN A 291 22.58 -7.35 6.35
N LYS A 292 23.06 -8.55 5.97
CA LYS A 292 23.58 -8.79 4.63
C LYS A 292 22.49 -8.76 3.57
N PHE A 293 21.33 -9.33 3.87
CA PHE A 293 20.14 -9.21 2.99
C PHE A 293 19.62 -7.78 2.94
N GLU A 294 19.63 -7.05 4.07
CA GLU A 294 19.29 -5.62 4.11
C GLU A 294 20.22 -4.78 3.24
N ALA A 295 21.53 -5.02 3.30
CA ALA A 295 22.48 -4.34 2.44
C ALA A 295 22.34 -4.72 0.95
N ALA A 296 21.98 -5.97 0.65
CA ALA A 296 21.84 -6.46 -0.72
C ALA A 296 20.53 -6.04 -1.39
N LEU A 297 19.43 -6.01 -0.63
CA LEU A 297 18.12 -5.59 -1.13
C LEU A 297 17.90 -4.09 -0.99
N ASP A 298 18.63 -3.41 -0.09
CA ASP A 298 18.67 -1.96 0.11
C ASP A 298 17.29 -1.28 -0.04
N ALA A 299 17.18 -0.29 -0.94
CA ALA A 299 15.95 0.43 -1.19
C ALA A 299 14.98 -0.32 -2.12
N CYS A 300 15.26 -1.56 -2.50
CA CYS A 300 14.46 -2.33 -3.45
C CYS A 300 13.37 -3.17 -2.78
N ALA A 301 13.46 -3.46 -1.47
CA ALA A 301 12.48 -4.27 -0.74
C ALA A 301 12.12 -3.63 0.62
N VAL A 302 10.97 -4.02 1.18
CA VAL A 302 10.65 -3.79 2.60
C VAL A 302 10.91 -5.09 3.34
N LEU A 303 11.84 -5.09 4.30
CA LEU A 303 12.30 -6.32 4.92
C LEU A 303 11.66 -6.56 6.28
N THR A 304 11.15 -7.78 6.46
CA THR A 304 10.65 -8.28 7.73
C THR A 304 11.62 -9.35 8.25
N PRO A 305 12.48 -9.02 9.23
CA PRO A 305 13.46 -9.97 9.73
C PRO A 305 12.83 -11.05 10.60
N VAL A 306 13.13 -12.31 10.28
CA VAL A 306 12.73 -13.50 11.04
C VAL A 306 14.00 -14.23 11.45
N VAL A 307 14.55 -13.84 12.60
CA VAL A 307 15.71 -14.53 13.18
C VAL A 307 15.24 -15.83 13.82
N VAL A 308 15.84 -16.94 13.43
CA VAL A 308 15.59 -18.25 14.04
C VAL A 308 16.15 -18.22 15.46
N ASP A 309 15.26 -18.28 16.44
CA ASP A 309 15.62 -18.36 17.86
C ASP A 309 15.01 -19.62 18.48
N SER A 310 15.86 -20.44 19.10
CA SER A 310 15.49 -21.64 19.85
C SER A 310 14.60 -21.39 21.07
N ALA A 311 14.47 -20.13 21.52
CA ALA A 311 13.80 -19.76 22.78
C ALA A 311 12.38 -19.18 22.63
N SER A 312 11.81 -19.09 21.41
CA SER A 312 10.53 -18.40 21.16
C SER A 312 9.54 -19.20 20.31
N GLU A 313 8.40 -18.59 19.97
CA GLU A 313 7.36 -19.12 19.06
C GLU A 313 8.00 -19.78 17.83
N SER A 314 7.45 -20.92 17.38
CA SER A 314 8.06 -21.65 16.27
C SER A 314 8.21 -20.74 15.05
N THR A 315 9.43 -20.66 14.49
CA THR A 315 9.74 -19.87 13.28
C THR A 315 8.70 -20.12 12.18
N GLN A 316 8.26 -21.38 12.07
CA GLN A 316 7.20 -21.83 11.18
C GLN A 316 5.86 -21.11 11.43
N SER A 317 5.37 -21.09 12.68
CA SER A 317 4.13 -20.38 13.05
C SER A 317 4.19 -18.89 12.70
N ARG A 318 5.34 -18.26 12.98
CA ARG A 318 5.55 -16.84 12.66
C ARG A 318 5.50 -16.57 11.16
N VAL A 319 6.15 -17.40 10.35
CA VAL A 319 6.12 -17.28 8.88
C VAL A 319 4.71 -17.53 8.34
N ILE A 320 4.01 -18.56 8.84
CA ILE A 320 2.62 -18.84 8.46
C ILE A 320 1.70 -17.67 8.81
N SER A 321 1.87 -17.04 9.98
CA SER A 321 1.10 -15.84 10.35
C SER A 321 1.39 -14.70 9.37
N LEU A 322 2.67 -14.41 9.09
CA LEU A 322 3.04 -13.35 8.14
C LEU A 322 2.42 -13.56 6.75
N LEU A 323 2.33 -14.82 6.29
CA LEU A 323 1.70 -15.17 5.02
C LEU A 323 0.18 -15.03 5.07
N ASN A 324 -0.47 -15.56 6.10
CA ASN A 324 -1.93 -15.50 6.26
C ASN A 324 -2.44 -14.07 6.51
N ASP A 325 -1.64 -13.25 7.18
CA ASP A 325 -1.91 -11.84 7.46
C ASP A 325 -1.39 -10.92 6.34
N PHE A 326 -1.03 -11.49 5.19
CA PHE A 326 -0.50 -10.80 4.02
C PHE A 326 0.58 -9.75 4.35
N ALA A 327 1.37 -10.00 5.40
CA ALA A 327 2.40 -9.08 5.87
C ALA A 327 3.65 -9.11 4.97
N VAL A 328 3.83 -10.20 4.20
CA VAL A 328 4.94 -10.38 3.27
C VAL A 328 4.47 -10.99 1.95
N ASP A 329 5.10 -10.58 0.85
CA ASP A 329 4.84 -11.03 -0.51
C ASP A 329 5.77 -12.20 -0.90
N VAL A 330 6.97 -12.21 -0.30
CA VAL A 330 8.01 -13.21 -0.55
C VAL A 330 8.65 -13.60 0.77
N VAL A 331 8.97 -14.88 0.94
CA VAL A 331 9.82 -15.35 2.04
C VAL A 331 11.13 -15.86 1.47
N VAL A 332 12.23 -15.22 1.86
CA VAL A 332 13.60 -15.63 1.55
C VAL A 332 14.17 -16.34 2.78
N VAL A 333 14.63 -17.57 2.58
CA VAL A 333 15.18 -18.39 3.67
C VAL A 333 16.67 -18.58 3.45
N ALA A 334 17.46 -18.25 4.47
CA ALA A 334 18.87 -18.58 4.52
C ALA A 334 19.05 -20.11 4.43
N PRO A 335 20.02 -20.61 3.66
CA PRO A 335 20.20 -22.05 3.43
C PRO A 335 20.24 -22.90 4.72
N THR A 336 20.87 -22.35 5.76
CA THR A 336 21.03 -22.98 7.09
C THR A 336 19.73 -23.14 7.86
N CYS A 337 18.70 -22.36 7.53
CA CYS A 337 17.40 -22.34 8.21
C CYS A 337 16.35 -23.20 7.48
N ARG A 338 16.76 -23.98 6.47
CA ARG A 338 15.86 -24.82 5.67
C ARG A 338 14.99 -25.76 6.50
N GLN A 339 15.57 -26.36 7.54
CA GLN A 339 14.90 -27.37 8.36
C GLN A 339 13.84 -26.77 9.29
N GLU A 340 13.94 -25.47 9.61
CA GLU A 340 13.00 -24.72 10.46
C GLU A 340 11.66 -24.45 9.77
N LEU A 341 11.60 -24.68 8.45
CA LEU A 341 10.47 -24.39 7.60
C LEU A 341 10.00 -25.65 6.86
N ALA A 342 9.94 -26.79 7.56
CA ALA A 342 9.23 -27.99 7.11
C ALA A 342 7.71 -27.69 6.97
N LEU A 343 7.38 -26.87 5.99
CA LEU A 343 6.08 -26.29 5.73
C LEU A 343 5.29 -27.27 4.85
N PRO A 344 4.14 -27.78 5.31
CA PRO A 344 3.12 -28.30 4.41
C PRO A 344 2.37 -27.09 3.83
N LEU A 345 3.03 -26.30 2.99
CA LEU A 345 2.41 -25.18 2.31
C LEU A 345 2.13 -25.58 0.87
N ASP A 346 0.87 -25.42 0.46
CA ASP A 346 0.37 -25.61 -0.90
C ASP A 346 0.82 -24.42 -1.78
N VAL A 347 2.14 -24.25 -1.87
CA VAL A 347 2.83 -23.06 -2.39
C VAL A 347 4.00 -23.52 -3.25
N ASP A 348 4.08 -23.00 -4.49
CA ASP A 348 5.17 -23.33 -5.40
C ASP A 348 6.53 -23.02 -4.76
N THR A 349 7.33 -24.06 -4.53
CA THR A 349 8.71 -23.92 -4.04
C THR A 349 9.66 -24.23 -5.19
N PHE A 350 10.45 -23.23 -5.60
CA PHE A 350 11.48 -23.43 -6.60
C PHE A 350 12.86 -23.42 -5.93
N TRP A 351 13.64 -24.46 -6.21
CA TRP A 351 14.99 -24.67 -5.68
C TRP A 351 16.00 -24.44 -6.80
N GLU A 352 16.72 -23.32 -6.77
CA GLU A 352 17.86 -23.07 -7.65
C GLU A 352 19.11 -22.85 -6.77
N GLY A 353 19.98 -23.86 -6.70
CA GLY A 353 21.12 -23.85 -5.78
C GLY A 353 20.73 -24.02 -4.30
N ARG A 354 21.25 -23.16 -3.41
CA ARG A 354 21.12 -23.29 -1.94
C ARG A 354 20.11 -22.34 -1.27
N THR A 355 19.44 -21.44 -2.00
CA THR A 355 18.52 -20.44 -1.42
C THR A 355 17.07 -20.87 -1.62
N VAL A 356 16.23 -20.76 -0.59
CA VAL A 356 14.78 -21.05 -0.68
C VAL A 356 14.03 -19.74 -0.86
N VAL A 357 13.29 -19.62 -1.96
CA VAL A 357 12.21 -18.64 -2.10
C VAL A 357 10.91 -19.40 -1.86
N VAL A 358 10.26 -19.16 -0.72
CA VAL A 358 8.88 -19.64 -0.52
C VAL A 358 7.97 -18.54 -1.04
N GLN A 359 7.32 -18.82 -2.18
CA GLN A 359 6.65 -17.84 -3.02
C GLN A 359 5.19 -17.64 -2.60
N ALA A 360 4.84 -16.55 -1.90
CA ALA A 360 3.46 -16.31 -1.45
C ALA A 360 2.48 -15.79 -2.53
N LYS A 361 2.83 -15.91 -3.82
CA LYS A 361 2.15 -15.41 -5.05
C LYS A 361 2.46 -13.95 -5.42
N PRO A 362 2.26 -13.54 -6.71
CA PRO A 362 2.15 -14.33 -7.94
C PRO A 362 3.42 -14.26 -8.80
N VAL A 363 3.53 -15.22 -9.72
CA VAL A 363 4.68 -15.59 -10.56
C VAL A 363 5.31 -14.42 -11.34
N ASP A 364 4.57 -13.37 -11.66
CA ASP A 364 5.08 -12.30 -12.53
C ASP A 364 6.01 -11.31 -11.80
N ALA A 365 5.81 -11.06 -10.51
CA ALA A 365 6.72 -10.21 -9.71
C ALA A 365 8.11 -10.84 -9.58
N LEU A 366 8.17 -12.18 -9.44
CA LEU A 366 9.43 -12.95 -9.48
C LEU A 366 10.04 -12.98 -10.88
N ARG A 367 9.21 -12.98 -11.93
CA ARG A 367 9.68 -12.95 -13.32
C ARG A 367 10.31 -11.59 -13.65
N GLU A 368 9.74 -10.48 -13.16
CA GLU A 368 10.33 -9.15 -13.26
C GLU A 368 11.60 -8.99 -12.41
N LEU A 369 11.60 -9.43 -11.14
CA LEU A 369 12.81 -9.46 -10.29
C LEU A 369 13.96 -10.24 -10.95
N ARG A 370 13.67 -11.40 -11.54
CA ARG A 370 14.65 -12.22 -12.29
C ARG A 370 15.13 -11.59 -13.59
N GLN A 371 14.35 -10.68 -14.18
CA GLN A 371 14.71 -9.97 -15.41
C GLN A 371 15.53 -8.71 -15.15
N GLN A 372 15.57 -8.22 -13.91
CA GLN A 372 16.44 -7.11 -13.54
C GLN A 372 17.92 -7.52 -13.60
N THR A 373 18.73 -6.74 -14.32
CA THR A 373 20.14 -7.03 -14.60
C THR A 373 21.01 -7.08 -13.34
N TRP A 374 20.66 -6.37 -12.27
CA TRP A 374 21.44 -6.33 -11.03
C TRP A 374 21.40 -7.62 -10.19
N LEU A 375 20.41 -8.50 -10.41
CA LEU A 375 20.40 -9.86 -9.86
C LEU A 375 21.34 -10.81 -10.62
N LYS A 376 21.69 -10.46 -11.86
CA LYS A 376 22.68 -11.17 -12.69
C LYS A 376 24.09 -10.57 -12.60
N ASP A 377 24.19 -9.25 -12.34
CA ASP A 377 25.44 -8.49 -12.40
C ASP A 377 26.12 -8.27 -11.04
N GLN A 378 25.49 -8.67 -9.93
CA GLN A 378 26.23 -8.89 -8.69
C GLN A 378 26.51 -10.38 -8.55
N GLU A 379 27.79 -10.73 -8.59
CA GLU A 379 28.31 -12.05 -8.29
C GLU A 379 27.80 -12.53 -6.92
N TRP A 380 26.67 -13.23 -6.89
CA TRP A 380 26.34 -14.16 -5.82
C TRP A 380 27.23 -15.40 -6.01
N GLN A 381 28.53 -15.27 -5.75
CA GLN A 381 29.40 -16.42 -5.54
C GLN A 381 29.15 -16.96 -4.14
N LEU A 382 28.38 -18.05 -4.09
CA LEU A 382 28.37 -19.01 -2.99
C LEU A 382 29.77 -19.60 -2.89
N ASP A 383 30.63 -18.99 -2.07
CA ASP A 383 31.92 -19.58 -1.74
C ASP A 383 31.74 -20.97 -1.13
N GLY A 384 32.29 -21.97 -1.83
CA GLY A 384 32.33 -23.36 -1.38
C GLY A 384 32.44 -24.41 -2.50
N ILE A 385 33.42 -24.22 -3.39
CA ILE A 385 34.18 -25.19 -4.22
C ILE A 385 33.61 -26.62 -4.41
N TRP A 386 33.43 -27.06 -5.68
CA TRP A 386 34.22 -28.10 -6.40
C TRP A 386 33.45 -28.69 -7.61
N THR A 387 34.16 -28.62 -8.76
CA THR A 387 34.06 -29.30 -10.08
C THR A 387 32.70 -29.67 -10.66
#